data_AF-A0A1U8B6A7-F1
#
_entry.id   AF-A0A1U8B6A7-F1
#
_cell.length_a   1.000
_cell.length_b   1.000
_cell.length_c   1.000
_cell.angle_alpha   90.00
_cell.angle_beta   90.00
_cell.angle_gamma   90.00
#
_symmetry.space_group_name_H-M   'P 1'
#
loop_
_entity.id
_entity.type
_entity.pdbx_description
1 polymer ?
#
loop_
_entity_poly.entity_id
_entity_poly.type
_entity_poly.pdbx_seq_one_letter_code
_entity_poly.pdbx_strand_id
1 'polypeptide(L)'
;MGRRCKFWLPKKNRFCANAPLKESLFCGNHNPRPVEQRIPCPLDPSHTVLQENLEAHVKRCPLLKQVQSLKLQPFYKRGINAGRDEEDKEDEEAEESTSKEFDNLLSSNKLLSGLSDNITSNMKRNAVYSMSTPAFTVLIRKIKSIHGLMCSDIQDSCKMPEACGIWIKKEIDRKLPFQEKHVLQQASILGNISEFGLLESPAAKVVVPEPREHLSCDKSSSRKDNEVPAVVEFGAGRAYLTQMLADCYGIKKVVLVERKSYKLKADRSLRQKESLSLERLRIDIEDLDLNAVESLKGIPYLAIGKHLCGPATDLTLRCCLSNQHNEDKAINSSGHLRGLAIATCCHHLCQWKHYINKRYLSNLGITKEEFHAITWFTSWAVDADHGSDLSDAVDRGLHLCSIEEDCSVDAYSGVEEIVRKMEALERAALGLMCKEIIDMGRKIWMKEKGLETRLVKYVPSTISPENHLLVAKCSNHL
;
A
#
# COMPACT_ATOMS: atom_id res chain seq x y z
N MET A 1 16.08 49.39 10.52
CA MET A 1 15.67 47.98 10.71
C MET A 1 14.16 47.96 10.96
N GLY A 2 13.38 47.28 10.10
CA GLY A 2 11.93 47.20 10.29
C GLY A 2 11.55 46.42 11.55
N ARG A 3 10.48 46.85 12.23
CA ARG A 3 9.87 46.14 13.37
C ARG A 3 9.57 44.70 12.94
N ARG A 4 9.99 43.69 13.71
CA ARG A 4 9.75 42.26 13.43
C ARG A 4 8.84 41.65 14.50
N CYS A 5 8.09 40.64 14.12
CA CYS A 5 7.23 39.87 15.03
C CYS A 5 8.05 39.26 16.17
N LYS A 6 7.63 39.50 17.42
CA LYS A 6 8.32 39.03 18.65
C LYS A 6 8.09 37.54 18.99
N PHE A 7 7.42 36.77 18.12
CA PHE A 7 7.24 35.33 18.32
C PHE A 7 8.54 34.55 18.04
N TRP A 8 8.98 33.76 19.02
CA TRP A 8 10.16 32.90 18.92
C TRP A 8 9.84 31.57 18.22
N LEU A 9 10.67 31.13 17.27
CA LEU A 9 10.52 29.85 16.58
C LEU A 9 11.58 28.84 17.07
N PRO A 10 11.26 27.94 18.03
CA PRO A 10 12.26 27.05 18.65
C PRO A 10 12.99 26.16 17.64
N LYS A 11 12.26 25.58 16.67
CA LYS A 11 12.83 24.73 15.61
C LYS A 11 13.78 25.45 14.66
N LYS A 12 13.77 26.79 14.63
CA LYS A 12 14.57 27.61 13.71
C LYS A 12 15.52 28.57 14.42
N ASN A 13 15.57 28.53 15.76
CA ASN A 13 16.40 29.37 16.62
C ASN A 13 16.40 30.87 16.24
N ARG A 14 15.22 31.44 15.93
CA ARG A 14 15.07 32.85 15.53
C ARG A 14 13.67 33.39 15.78
N PHE A 15 13.54 34.71 15.85
CA PHE A 15 12.24 35.39 15.81
C PHE A 15 11.60 35.31 14.42
N CYS A 16 10.26 35.30 14.39
CA CYS A 16 9.49 35.31 13.16
C CYS A 16 9.88 36.50 12.26
N ALA A 17 10.14 36.24 10.97
CA ALA A 17 10.59 37.26 10.03
C ALA A 17 9.47 38.18 9.53
N ASN A 18 8.20 37.85 9.80
CA ASN A 18 7.06 38.63 9.33
C ASN A 18 6.97 39.96 10.08
N ALA A 19 6.48 40.98 9.37
CA ALA A 19 6.18 42.28 9.97
C ALA A 19 5.04 42.15 10.98
N PRO A 20 5.12 42.84 12.14
CA PRO A 20 4.03 42.93 13.08
C PRO A 20 2.85 43.74 12.52
N LEU A 21 1.64 43.50 13.03
CA LEU A 21 0.48 44.35 12.75
C LEU A 21 0.65 45.73 13.41
N LYS A 22 -0.02 46.77 12.89
CA LYS A 22 0.15 48.17 13.33
C LYS A 22 0.11 48.34 14.85
N GLU A 23 -0.81 47.65 15.52
CA GLU A 23 -1.06 47.73 16.96
C GLU A 23 -0.62 46.48 17.76
N SER A 24 0.18 45.58 17.18
CA SER A 24 0.62 44.34 17.85
C SER A 24 2.13 44.17 17.83
N LEU A 25 2.67 43.47 18.82
CA LEU A 25 4.07 43.01 18.82
C LEU A 25 4.29 41.81 17.88
N PHE A 26 3.22 41.27 17.30
CA PHE A 26 3.22 40.03 16.53
C PHE A 26 2.61 40.22 15.13
N CYS A 27 3.00 39.37 14.18
CA CYS A 27 2.40 39.33 12.85
C CYS A 27 1.02 38.68 12.88
N GLY A 28 0.25 38.76 11.79
CA GLY A 28 -1.10 38.18 11.72
C GLY A 28 -1.21 36.68 12.08
N ASN A 29 -0.12 35.91 11.94
CA ASN A 29 -0.08 34.49 12.31
C ASN A 29 0.21 34.22 13.79
N HIS A 30 0.84 35.17 14.49
CA HIS A 30 1.27 35.03 15.88
C HIS A 30 0.66 36.10 16.80
N ASN A 31 -0.27 36.91 16.29
CA ASN A 31 -1.03 37.85 17.09
C ASN A 31 -1.82 37.05 18.12
N PRO A 32 -1.63 37.28 19.44
CA PRO A 32 -2.47 36.68 20.46
C PRO A 32 -3.85 37.31 20.33
N ARG A 33 -4.65 36.78 19.41
CA ARG A 33 -6.08 36.95 19.47
C ARG A 33 -6.55 36.26 20.77
N PRO A 34 -7.64 36.69 21.41
CA PRO A 34 -8.39 35.76 22.25
C PRO A 34 -8.59 34.48 21.43
N VAL A 35 -8.74 33.33 22.09
CA VAL A 35 -8.93 32.03 21.44
C VAL A 35 -10.27 32.05 20.68
N GLU A 36 -10.34 32.81 19.58
CA GLU A 36 -11.40 32.85 18.61
C GLU A 36 -11.44 31.45 18.04
N GLN A 37 -12.55 30.77 18.31
CA GLN A 37 -12.82 29.36 18.09
C GLN A 37 -12.33 28.92 16.71
N ARG A 38 -11.07 28.48 16.63
CA ARG A 38 -10.55 27.81 15.45
C ARG A 38 -11.07 26.39 15.49
N ILE A 39 -12.01 26.11 14.61
CA ILE A 39 -12.56 24.77 14.44
C ILE A 39 -11.79 24.04 13.34
N PRO A 40 -11.66 22.71 13.39
CA PRO A 40 -11.23 21.93 12.24
C PRO A 40 -12.10 22.26 11.04
N CYS A 41 -11.49 22.42 9.86
CA CYS A 41 -12.28 22.56 8.64
C CYS A 41 -13.13 21.29 8.46
N PRO A 42 -14.45 21.42 8.20
CA PRO A 42 -15.32 20.26 8.06
C PRO A 42 -14.90 19.45 6.84
N LEU A 43 -14.48 20.08 5.74
CA LEU A 43 -14.06 19.39 4.53
C LEU A 43 -12.69 18.70 4.70
N ASP A 44 -11.73 19.35 5.37
CA ASP A 44 -10.38 18.83 5.59
C ASP A 44 -9.92 19.10 7.03
N PRO A 45 -10.15 18.15 7.95
CA PRO A 45 -9.77 18.30 9.35
C PRO A 45 -8.25 18.45 9.60
N SER A 46 -7.39 18.30 8.57
CA SER A 46 -5.95 18.50 8.71
C SER A 46 -5.53 19.95 8.91
N HIS A 47 -6.46 20.90 8.74
CA HIS A 47 -6.24 22.30 9.05
C HIS A 47 -7.45 22.90 9.78
N THR A 48 -7.21 24.06 10.42
CA THR A 48 -8.24 24.78 11.17
C THR A 48 -8.58 26.09 10.51
N VAL A 49 -9.82 26.52 10.70
CA VAL A 49 -10.38 27.77 10.17
C VAL A 49 -11.00 28.54 11.32
N LEU A 50 -10.97 29.87 11.24
CA LEU A 50 -11.71 30.70 12.18
C LEU A 50 -13.21 30.42 11.95
N GLN A 51 -13.96 30.17 13.03
CA GLN A 51 -15.39 29.86 12.95
C GLN A 51 -16.18 30.90 12.15
N GLU A 52 -15.89 32.19 12.33
CA GLU A 52 -16.47 33.31 11.55
C GLU A 52 -16.22 33.23 10.03
N ASN A 53 -15.13 32.57 9.62
CA ASN A 53 -14.72 32.46 8.22
C ASN A 53 -15.08 31.11 7.60
N LEU A 54 -15.79 30.23 8.34
CA LEU A 54 -16.08 28.87 7.93
C LEU A 54 -16.85 28.83 6.60
N GLU A 55 -17.94 29.59 6.48
CA GLU A 55 -18.79 29.62 5.28
C GLU A 55 -18.04 30.06 4.02
N ALA A 56 -17.20 31.09 4.16
CA ALA A 56 -16.37 31.59 3.06
C ALA A 56 -15.19 30.66 2.74
N HIS A 57 -14.71 29.90 3.74
CA HIS A 57 -13.65 28.92 3.59
C HIS A 57 -14.13 27.69 2.83
N VAL A 58 -15.27 27.06 3.21
CA VAL A 58 -15.71 25.79 2.62
C VAL A 58 -15.87 25.89 1.10
N LYS A 59 -16.33 27.05 0.59
CA LYS A 59 -16.45 27.35 -0.85
C LYS A 59 -15.10 27.43 -1.59
N ARG A 60 -13.99 27.65 -0.87
CA ARG A 60 -12.65 27.87 -1.42
C ARG A 60 -11.61 26.90 -0.88
N CYS A 61 -12.03 25.90 -0.10
CA CYS A 61 -11.15 24.93 0.51
C CYS A 61 -10.30 24.25 -0.58
N PRO A 62 -8.97 24.15 -0.42
CA PRO A 62 -8.12 23.50 -1.39
C PRO A 62 -8.55 22.06 -1.68
N LEU A 63 -9.04 21.32 -0.67
CA LEU A 63 -9.53 19.96 -0.85
C LEU A 63 -10.79 19.92 -1.73
N LEU A 64 -11.73 20.86 -1.56
CA LEU A 64 -12.93 20.95 -2.42
C LEU A 64 -12.54 21.12 -3.89
N LYS A 65 -11.66 22.09 -4.18
CA LYS A 65 -11.18 22.34 -5.55
C LYS A 65 -10.48 21.12 -6.13
N GLN A 66 -9.69 20.44 -5.31
CA GLN A 66 -9.00 19.23 -5.72
C GLN A 66 -9.99 18.11 -6.04
N VAL A 67 -11.00 17.87 -5.20
CA VAL A 67 -12.02 16.84 -5.44
C VAL A 67 -12.83 17.15 -6.71
N GLN A 68 -13.22 18.41 -6.92
CA GLN A 68 -13.91 18.83 -8.14
C GLN A 68 -13.04 18.61 -9.39
N SER A 69 -11.77 18.99 -9.34
CA SER A 69 -10.82 18.75 -10.45
C SER A 69 -10.57 17.27 -10.70
N LEU A 70 -10.53 16.45 -9.64
CA LEU A 70 -10.33 15.00 -9.73
C LEU A 70 -11.54 14.30 -10.37
N LYS A 71 -12.76 14.72 -10.02
CA LYS A 71 -14.00 14.17 -10.60
C LYS A 71 -14.12 14.38 -12.11
N LEU A 72 -13.42 15.37 -12.66
CA LEU A 72 -13.37 15.64 -14.11
C LEU A 72 -12.29 14.83 -14.83
N GLN A 73 -11.43 14.11 -14.11
CA GLN A 73 -10.37 13.32 -14.73
C GLN A 73 -10.93 12.02 -15.33
N PRO A 74 -10.50 11.61 -16.54
CA PRO A 74 -10.96 10.37 -17.15
C PRO A 74 -10.70 9.11 -16.29
N PHE A 75 -9.60 9.12 -15.54
CA PHE A 75 -9.18 8.02 -14.67
C PHE A 75 -9.88 7.99 -13.31
N TYR A 76 -10.82 8.90 -13.04
CA TYR A 76 -11.63 8.88 -11.82
C TYR A 76 -12.95 8.14 -12.06
N LYS A 77 -13.12 6.99 -11.42
CA LYS A 77 -14.38 6.27 -11.35
C LYS A 77 -14.63 5.83 -9.91
N ARG A 78 -15.55 6.52 -9.24
CA ARG A 78 -15.84 6.32 -7.82
C ARG A 78 -16.12 4.84 -7.51
N GLY A 79 -15.39 4.28 -6.55
CA GLY A 79 -15.61 2.92 -6.05
C GLY A 79 -15.33 1.79 -7.03
N ILE A 80 -14.70 2.05 -8.20
CA ILE A 80 -14.40 1.01 -9.19
C ILE A 80 -13.59 -0.15 -8.59
N ASN A 81 -12.75 0.16 -7.60
CA ASN A 81 -11.99 -0.80 -6.84
C ASN A 81 -12.46 -0.82 -5.37
N ALA A 82 -13.73 -0.66 -5.01
CA ALA A 82 -14.14 -0.78 -3.60
C ALA A 82 -14.17 -2.25 -3.10
N GLY A 83 -14.37 -3.20 -4.03
CA GLY A 83 -14.84 -4.54 -3.66
C GLY A 83 -16.35 -4.52 -3.43
N ARG A 84 -16.97 -5.70 -3.42
CA ARG A 84 -18.41 -5.86 -3.16
C ARG A 84 -18.58 -6.74 -1.93
N ASP A 85 -19.45 -6.37 -1.01
CA ASP A 85 -19.96 -7.28 0.02
C ASP A 85 -21.09 -8.13 -0.56
N GLU A 86 -21.28 -9.35 -0.06
CA GLU A 86 -22.37 -10.21 -0.55
C GLU A 86 -23.76 -9.64 -0.22
N GLU A 87 -23.82 -8.76 0.78
CA GLU A 87 -25.00 -7.97 1.18
C GLU A 87 -25.33 -6.86 0.16
N ASP A 88 -24.36 -6.41 -0.66
CA ASP A 88 -24.56 -5.34 -1.66
C ASP A 88 -25.35 -5.80 -2.91
N LYS A 89 -25.72 -7.10 -2.99
CA LYS A 89 -26.49 -7.65 -4.13
C LYS A 89 -27.96 -7.23 -4.14
N GLU A 90 -28.52 -6.85 -2.99
CA GLU A 90 -29.94 -6.47 -2.88
C GLU A 90 -30.20 -5.00 -3.24
N ASP A 91 -29.17 -4.14 -3.21
CA ASP A 91 -29.31 -2.69 -3.43
C ASP A 91 -29.19 -2.26 -4.91
N GLU A 92 -28.60 -3.09 -5.79
CA GLU A 92 -28.45 -2.75 -7.22
C GLU A 92 -29.79 -2.75 -8.00
N GLU A 93 -30.83 -3.49 -7.55
CA GLU A 93 -32.14 -3.50 -8.21
C GLU A 93 -32.98 -2.22 -7.95
N ALA A 94 -32.61 -1.40 -6.96
CA ALA A 94 -33.35 -0.19 -6.59
C ALA A 94 -32.80 1.10 -7.23
N GLU A 95 -31.50 1.17 -7.52
CA GLU A 95 -30.85 2.42 -7.97
C GLU A 95 -31.03 2.75 -9.47
N GLU A 96 -31.55 1.82 -10.28
CA GLU A 96 -31.73 2.05 -11.72
C GLU A 96 -32.92 3.00 -12.06
N SER A 97 -33.69 3.45 -11.06
CA SER A 97 -34.94 4.20 -11.29
C SER A 97 -34.95 5.71 -10.98
N THR A 98 -33.89 6.32 -10.42
CA THR A 98 -33.92 7.77 -10.10
C THR A 98 -32.68 8.53 -10.54
N SER A 99 -32.50 8.66 -11.85
CA SER A 99 -31.64 9.67 -12.46
C SER A 99 -32.37 11.01 -12.54
N LYS A 100 -32.45 11.77 -11.42
CA LYS A 100 -32.72 13.23 -11.36
C LYS A 100 -32.97 13.68 -9.90
N GLU A 101 -31.98 13.66 -9.02
CA GLU A 101 -32.03 14.47 -7.78
C GLU A 101 -30.69 14.56 -7.01
N PHE A 102 -29.54 14.64 -7.70
CA PHE A 102 -28.22 14.68 -7.02
C PHE A 102 -27.66 16.10 -6.78
N ASP A 103 -28.32 17.15 -7.28
CA ASP A 103 -27.79 18.53 -7.21
C ASP A 103 -28.11 19.29 -5.90
N ASN A 104 -28.93 18.74 -5.00
CA ASN A 104 -29.27 19.39 -3.72
C ASN A 104 -28.41 18.96 -2.51
N LEU A 105 -27.36 18.17 -2.72
CA LEU A 105 -26.59 17.52 -1.65
C LEU A 105 -25.39 18.35 -1.15
N LEU A 106 -25.34 19.65 -1.44
CA LEU A 106 -24.27 20.58 -1.02
C LEU A 106 -24.58 21.35 0.28
N SER A 107 -25.76 21.14 0.87
CA SER A 107 -26.25 21.89 2.05
C SER A 107 -26.34 21.04 3.32
N SER A 108 -25.86 19.81 3.31
CA SER A 108 -25.84 18.95 4.49
C SER A 108 -24.49 18.26 4.58
N ASN A 109 -24.02 18.03 5.81
CA ASN A 109 -22.74 17.44 6.21
C ASN A 109 -22.48 16.00 5.69
N LYS A 110 -23.02 15.62 4.54
CA LYS A 110 -22.98 14.30 3.89
C LYS A 110 -21.81 14.14 2.91
N LEU A 111 -20.88 15.10 2.84
CA LEU A 111 -19.55 14.93 2.23
C LEU A 111 -18.52 14.31 3.20
N LEU A 112 -18.89 14.11 4.47
CA LEU A 112 -18.11 13.35 5.46
C LEU A 112 -18.75 12.03 5.90
N SER A 113 -19.93 11.68 5.39
CA SER A 113 -20.61 10.42 5.73
C SER A 113 -20.65 9.43 4.56
N GLY A 114 -19.60 9.38 3.75
CA GLY A 114 -19.15 8.12 3.16
C GLY A 114 -18.48 7.25 4.23
N LEU A 115 -19.10 7.15 5.42
CA LEU A 115 -18.79 6.12 6.39
C LEU A 115 -19.25 4.82 5.73
N SER A 116 -18.42 4.28 4.84
CA SER A 116 -18.32 2.84 4.80
C SER A 116 -17.99 2.42 6.23
N ASP A 117 -18.69 1.41 6.76
CA ASP A 117 -18.47 0.79 8.07
C ASP A 117 -17.06 0.20 8.21
N ASN A 118 -16.04 1.07 8.17
CA ASN A 118 -14.65 0.69 8.31
C ASN A 118 -14.43 0.35 9.78
N ILE A 119 -14.20 -0.93 10.04
CA ILE A 119 -13.96 -1.43 11.39
C ILE A 119 -12.55 -1.00 11.82
N THR A 120 -12.49 -0.13 12.83
CA THR A 120 -11.22 0.37 13.38
C THR A 120 -10.48 -0.72 14.14
N SER A 121 -9.16 -0.61 14.28
CA SER A 121 -8.37 -1.56 15.09
C SER A 121 -8.84 -1.63 16.55
N ASN A 122 -9.35 -0.53 17.10
CA ASN A 122 -9.95 -0.51 18.43
C ASN A 122 -11.25 -1.33 18.49
N MET A 123 -12.12 -1.20 17.47
CA MET A 123 -13.34 -2.02 17.37
C MET A 123 -13.01 -3.50 17.24
N LYS A 124 -12.01 -3.87 16.42
CA LYS A 124 -11.54 -5.25 16.30
C LYS A 124 -11.04 -5.82 17.62
N ARG A 125 -10.20 -5.06 18.34
CA ARG A 125 -9.73 -5.43 19.69
C ARG A 125 -10.89 -5.67 20.65
N ASN A 126 -11.82 -4.71 20.73
CA ASN A 126 -12.95 -4.79 21.64
C ASN A 126 -13.84 -6.01 21.32
N ALA A 127 -14.03 -6.31 20.04
CA ALA A 127 -14.74 -7.52 19.62
C ALA A 127 -14.04 -8.79 20.11
N VAL A 128 -12.71 -8.88 19.97
CA VAL A 128 -11.92 -10.03 20.46
C VAL A 128 -12.01 -10.17 21.98
N TYR A 129 -11.86 -9.08 22.74
CA TYR A 129 -11.96 -9.11 24.21
C TYR A 129 -13.38 -9.39 24.72
N SER A 130 -14.40 -9.17 23.89
CA SER A 130 -15.79 -9.50 24.21
C SER A 130 -16.15 -10.97 23.90
N MET A 131 -15.23 -11.74 23.29
CA MET A 131 -15.46 -13.17 23.04
C MET A 131 -15.44 -13.98 24.34
N SER A 132 -16.13 -15.12 24.35
CA SER A 132 -15.97 -16.09 25.43
C SER A 132 -14.60 -16.77 25.33
N THR A 133 -14.04 -17.18 26.47
CA THR A 133 -12.77 -17.93 26.53
C THR A 133 -12.78 -19.17 25.61
N PRO A 134 -13.83 -20.01 25.57
CA PRO A 134 -13.89 -21.14 24.63
C PRO A 134 -13.85 -20.70 23.16
N ALA A 135 -14.58 -19.64 22.78
CA ALA A 135 -14.58 -19.16 21.40
C ALA A 135 -13.20 -18.63 20.98
N PHE A 136 -12.50 -17.92 21.88
CA PHE A 136 -11.15 -17.44 21.64
C PHE A 136 -10.15 -18.60 21.45
N THR A 137 -10.19 -19.61 22.31
CA THR A 137 -9.33 -20.80 22.18
C THR A 137 -9.61 -21.58 20.89
N VAL A 138 -10.88 -21.71 20.50
CA VAL A 138 -11.27 -22.35 19.23
C VAL A 138 -10.72 -21.56 18.04
N LEU A 139 -10.79 -20.23 18.05
CA LEU A 139 -10.25 -19.38 17.00
C LEU A 139 -8.72 -19.54 16.86
N ILE A 140 -7.98 -19.55 17.97
CA ILE A 140 -6.52 -19.79 17.93
C ILE A 140 -6.20 -21.16 17.35
N ARG A 141 -6.90 -22.21 17.79
CA ARG A 141 -6.70 -23.58 17.28
C ARG A 141 -6.98 -23.66 15.78
N LYS A 142 -8.05 -22.98 15.33
CA LYS A 142 -8.42 -22.89 13.92
C LYS A 142 -7.34 -22.19 13.10
N ILE A 143 -6.79 -21.06 13.57
CA ILE A 143 -5.69 -20.36 12.90
C ILE A 143 -4.46 -21.26 12.77
N LYS A 144 -4.05 -21.93 13.86
CA LYS A 144 -2.91 -22.86 13.86
C LYS A 144 -3.14 -24.04 12.91
N SER A 145 -4.34 -24.61 12.90
CA SER A 145 -4.70 -25.73 12.01
C SER A 145 -4.69 -25.32 10.54
N ILE A 146 -5.30 -24.17 10.21
CA ILE A 146 -5.28 -23.62 8.85
C ILE A 146 -3.84 -23.39 8.41
N HIS A 147 -3.03 -22.75 9.25
CA HIS A 147 -1.63 -22.48 8.94
C HIS A 147 -0.82 -23.78 8.73
N GLY A 148 -1.01 -24.80 9.57
CA GLY A 148 -0.34 -26.10 9.41
C GLY A 148 -0.73 -26.88 8.16
N LEU A 149 -1.92 -26.62 7.57
CA LEU A 149 -2.33 -27.20 6.28
C LEU A 149 -1.71 -26.46 5.08
N MET A 150 -1.21 -25.24 5.29
CA MET A 150 -0.56 -24.48 4.26
C MET A 150 0.87 -25.00 4.11
N CYS A 151 1.27 -25.36 2.90
CA CYS A 151 2.68 -25.68 2.60
C CYS A 151 3.48 -24.37 2.60
N SER A 152 3.75 -23.82 3.78
CA SER A 152 4.18 -22.43 3.97
C SER A 152 5.62 -22.30 4.44
N ASP A 153 6.56 -22.80 3.64
CA ASP A 153 7.87 -22.14 3.61
C ASP A 153 7.81 -21.04 2.56
N ILE A 154 7.38 -19.85 3.01
CA ILE A 154 7.60 -18.62 2.24
C ILE A 154 9.12 -18.45 2.16
N GLN A 155 9.66 -18.73 0.98
CA GLN A 155 11.10 -18.71 0.75
C GLN A 155 11.69 -17.32 1.01
N ASP A 156 12.85 -17.30 1.66
CA ASP A 156 13.68 -16.10 1.77
C ASP A 156 14.28 -15.74 0.40
N SER A 157 14.14 -14.47 0.01
CA SER A 157 14.64 -13.95 -1.25
C SER A 157 15.19 -12.53 -1.08
N CYS A 158 16.31 -12.43 -0.37
CA CYS A 158 16.99 -11.17 -0.06
C CYS A 158 17.96 -10.75 -1.20
N LYS A 159 17.43 -10.51 -2.40
CA LYS A 159 18.25 -10.34 -3.61
C LYS A 159 18.81 -8.92 -3.73
N MET A 160 20.12 -8.75 -3.73
CA MET A 160 20.77 -7.43 -3.91
C MET A 160 21.37 -7.30 -5.30
N PRO A 161 20.69 -6.68 -6.27
CA PRO A 161 21.21 -6.56 -7.63
C PRO A 161 22.39 -5.58 -7.67
N GLU A 162 23.43 -5.91 -8.43
CA GLU A 162 24.63 -5.07 -8.59
C GLU A 162 24.30 -3.67 -9.12
N ALA A 163 23.26 -3.55 -9.94
CA ALA A 163 22.76 -2.27 -10.45
C ALA A 163 22.38 -1.29 -9.31
N CYS A 164 21.97 -1.80 -8.15
CA CYS A 164 21.69 -1.00 -6.95
C CYS A 164 22.93 -0.68 -6.11
N GLY A 165 24.13 -1.10 -6.54
CA GLY A 165 25.38 -0.93 -5.81
C GLY A 165 25.67 0.52 -5.45
N ILE A 166 25.36 1.49 -6.33
CA ILE A 166 25.53 2.92 -6.05
C ILE A 166 24.71 3.38 -4.83
N TRP A 167 23.51 2.81 -4.65
CA TRP A 167 22.63 3.09 -3.52
C TRP A 167 23.14 2.42 -2.25
N ILE A 168 23.58 1.16 -2.35
CA ILE A 168 24.07 0.38 -1.21
C ILE A 168 25.39 0.96 -0.67
N LYS A 169 26.32 1.33 -1.55
CA LYS A 169 27.63 1.89 -1.21
C LYS A 169 27.60 3.37 -0.81
N LYS A 170 26.42 4.01 -0.81
CA LYS A 170 26.23 5.44 -0.48
C LYS A 170 26.97 6.39 -1.43
N GLU A 171 27.12 6.01 -2.70
CA GLU A 171 27.80 6.80 -3.74
C GLU A 171 26.87 7.85 -4.39
N ILE A 172 25.69 8.08 -3.81
CA ILE A 172 24.62 8.96 -4.32
C ILE A 172 24.66 10.32 -3.62
N ASP A 173 24.12 11.35 -4.30
CA ASP A 173 24.01 12.72 -3.79
C ASP A 173 23.57 12.76 -2.31
N ARG A 174 24.47 13.32 -1.47
CA ARG A 174 24.32 13.47 -0.01
C ARG A 174 23.08 14.29 0.40
N LYS A 175 22.36 14.90 -0.55
CA LYS A 175 21.13 15.67 -0.31
C LYS A 175 19.89 14.81 -0.09
N LEU A 176 19.92 13.50 -0.40
CA LEU A 176 18.80 12.61 -0.14
C LEU A 176 18.87 12.04 1.29
N PRO A 177 17.75 11.98 2.04
CA PRO A 177 17.73 11.36 3.36
C PRO A 177 17.92 9.85 3.23
N PHE A 178 19.12 9.40 3.56
CA PHE A 178 19.52 7.99 3.53
C PHE A 178 19.15 7.28 4.83
N GLN A 179 18.48 6.14 4.71
CA GLN A 179 18.29 5.20 5.82
C GLN A 179 18.54 3.79 5.27
N GLU A 180 19.57 3.13 5.80
CA GLU A 180 20.09 1.86 5.30
C GLU A 180 19.01 0.79 5.15
N LYS A 181 18.20 0.59 6.20
CA LYS A 181 17.07 -0.35 6.17
C LYS A 181 16.09 -0.12 5.02
N HIS A 182 15.86 1.12 4.60
CA HIS A 182 14.94 1.44 3.51
C HIS A 182 15.59 1.21 2.14
N VAL A 183 16.90 1.41 2.04
CA VAL A 183 17.67 1.13 0.82
C VAL A 183 17.75 -0.37 0.58
N LEU A 184 18.03 -1.16 1.62
CA LEU A 184 18.05 -2.63 1.52
C LEU A 184 16.69 -3.19 1.09
N GLN A 185 15.59 -2.69 1.66
CA GLN A 185 14.24 -3.06 1.25
C GLN A 185 13.97 -2.74 -0.22
N GLN A 186 14.33 -1.54 -0.68
CA GLN A 186 14.13 -1.14 -2.08
C GLN A 186 14.96 -1.99 -3.03
N ALA A 187 16.25 -2.16 -2.74
CA ALA A 187 17.16 -2.97 -3.55
C ALA A 187 16.66 -4.41 -3.66
N SER A 188 16.16 -4.98 -2.56
CA SER A 188 15.59 -6.33 -2.58
C SER A 188 14.33 -6.48 -3.42
N ILE A 189 13.41 -5.50 -3.34
CA ILE A 189 12.24 -5.48 -4.21
C ILE A 189 12.68 -5.48 -5.68
N LEU A 190 13.65 -4.64 -6.05
CA LEU A 190 14.17 -4.58 -7.42
C LEU A 190 14.91 -5.86 -7.84
N GLY A 191 15.62 -6.49 -6.90
CA GLY A 191 16.28 -7.78 -7.11
C GLY A 191 15.28 -8.88 -7.45
N ASN A 192 14.19 -8.98 -6.68
CA ASN A 192 13.12 -9.94 -6.94
C ASN A 192 12.38 -9.65 -8.25
N ILE A 193 12.12 -8.38 -8.59
CA ILE A 193 11.57 -7.98 -9.89
C ILE A 193 12.45 -8.47 -11.04
N SER A 194 13.77 -8.33 -10.91
CA SER A 194 14.74 -8.73 -11.94
C SER A 194 14.84 -10.25 -12.07
N GLU A 195 14.95 -10.97 -10.94
CA GLU A 195 15.02 -12.43 -10.90
C GLU A 195 13.76 -13.08 -11.46
N PHE A 196 12.59 -12.48 -11.20
CA PHE A 196 11.33 -12.95 -11.74
C PHE A 196 11.11 -12.60 -13.23
N GLY A 197 12.10 -11.97 -13.87
CA GLY A 197 12.08 -11.65 -15.30
C GLY A 197 11.11 -10.54 -15.69
N LEU A 198 10.77 -9.65 -14.75
CA LEU A 198 9.89 -8.50 -15.01
C LEU A 198 10.67 -7.28 -15.53
N LEU A 199 11.95 -7.18 -15.20
CA LEU A 199 12.89 -6.20 -15.72
C LEU A 199 14.18 -6.88 -16.14
N GLU A 200 14.73 -6.44 -17.26
CA GLU A 200 16.05 -6.90 -17.71
C GLU A 200 17.15 -6.27 -16.86
N SER A 201 18.11 -7.08 -16.43
CA SER A 201 19.31 -6.58 -15.77
C SER A 201 20.13 -5.74 -16.74
N PRO A 202 20.60 -4.55 -16.35
CA PRO A 202 21.52 -3.75 -17.16
C PRO A 202 22.79 -4.53 -17.58
N ALA A 203 23.21 -5.51 -16.77
CA ALA A 203 24.36 -6.36 -17.06
C ALA A 203 24.17 -7.29 -18.27
N ALA A 204 22.92 -7.56 -18.69
CA ALA A 204 22.63 -8.38 -19.87
C ALA A 204 22.91 -7.67 -21.21
N LYS A 205 23.28 -6.37 -21.19
CA LYS A 205 23.64 -5.60 -22.39
C LYS A 205 25.13 -5.64 -22.75
N VAL A 206 25.96 -6.36 -22.00
CA VAL A 206 27.36 -6.63 -22.40
C VAL A 206 27.37 -7.75 -23.43
N VAL A 207 26.97 -7.43 -24.66
CA VAL A 207 27.29 -8.26 -25.83
C VAL A 207 28.77 -8.03 -26.11
N VAL A 208 29.57 -9.07 -25.91
CA VAL A 208 30.96 -9.13 -26.39
C VAL A 208 30.94 -8.88 -27.91
N PRO A 209 31.69 -7.91 -28.45
CA PRO A 209 31.75 -7.72 -29.89
C PRO A 209 32.57 -8.87 -30.49
N GLU A 210 31.88 -9.88 -31.02
CA GLU A 210 32.49 -10.86 -31.91
C GLU A 210 33.05 -10.15 -33.16
N PRO A 211 34.24 -10.53 -33.66
CA PRO A 211 34.82 -9.90 -34.84
C PRO A 211 33.96 -10.19 -36.06
N ARG A 212 33.69 -9.15 -36.84
CA ARG A 212 32.95 -9.23 -38.10
C ARG A 212 33.73 -10.07 -39.12
N GLU A 213 33.16 -11.18 -39.54
CA GLU A 213 33.41 -11.74 -40.87
C GLU A 213 32.13 -11.73 -41.71
N HIS A 214 32.31 -11.39 -42.98
CA HIS A 214 31.29 -11.17 -43.99
C HIS A 214 30.50 -12.46 -44.31
N LEU A 215 29.17 -12.39 -44.46
CA LEU A 215 28.44 -12.65 -45.73
C LEU A 215 26.91 -12.73 -45.54
N SER A 216 26.24 -12.08 -46.50
CA SER A 216 24.88 -12.28 -47.02
C SER A 216 23.65 -11.89 -46.18
N CYS A 217 22.74 -11.25 -46.92
CA CYS A 217 21.43 -10.77 -46.55
C CYS A 217 20.47 -11.91 -46.21
N ASP A 218 19.80 -11.80 -45.07
CA ASP A 218 18.44 -12.32 -44.94
C ASP A 218 17.57 -11.37 -44.12
N LYS A 219 16.58 -10.81 -44.82
CA LYS A 219 15.49 -10.00 -44.27
C LYS A 219 14.42 -10.96 -43.77
N SER A 220 14.34 -11.24 -42.47
CA SER A 220 13.09 -11.56 -41.74
C SER A 220 13.35 -12.13 -40.34
N SER A 221 13.66 -11.26 -39.37
CA SER A 221 13.13 -11.41 -38.01
C SER A 221 13.26 -10.07 -37.31
N SER A 222 12.20 -9.26 -37.38
CA SER A 222 12.06 -8.08 -36.56
C SER A 222 12.00 -8.52 -35.09
N ARG A 223 13.17 -8.62 -34.43
CA ARG A 223 13.25 -8.64 -32.97
C ARG A 223 12.54 -7.38 -32.50
N LYS A 224 11.34 -7.50 -31.94
CA LYS A 224 10.64 -6.38 -31.29
C LYS A 224 11.64 -5.75 -30.34
N ASP A 225 11.94 -4.46 -30.51
CA ASP A 225 12.72 -3.72 -29.53
C ASP A 225 12.10 -3.97 -28.14
N ASN A 226 12.88 -4.54 -27.22
CA ASN A 226 12.46 -4.74 -25.82
C ASN A 226 12.33 -3.36 -25.17
N GLU A 227 11.19 -2.72 -25.39
CA GLU A 227 10.87 -1.42 -24.81
C GLU A 227 10.71 -1.59 -23.30
N VAL A 228 11.44 -0.77 -22.54
CA VAL A 228 11.41 -0.75 -21.09
C VAL A 228 9.99 -0.39 -20.64
N PRO A 229 9.32 -1.20 -19.80
CA PRO A 229 7.94 -0.96 -19.43
C PRO A 229 7.79 0.36 -18.66
N ALA A 230 6.60 0.95 -18.73
CA ALA A 230 6.22 2.02 -17.81
C ALA A 230 6.13 1.46 -16.39
N VAL A 231 6.22 2.34 -15.39
CA VAL A 231 6.14 1.94 -13.98
C VAL A 231 5.02 2.68 -13.30
N VAL A 232 4.18 1.94 -12.58
CA VAL A 232 3.13 2.49 -11.74
C VAL A 232 3.46 2.19 -10.29
N GLU A 233 3.90 3.19 -9.52
CA GLU A 233 4.14 3.02 -8.08
C GLU A 233 2.88 3.40 -7.29
N PHE A 234 2.26 2.40 -6.69
CA PHE A 234 1.12 2.57 -5.80
C PHE A 234 1.59 2.89 -4.38
N GLY A 235 0.98 3.90 -3.76
CA GLY A 235 1.39 4.35 -2.44
C GLY A 235 2.78 5.02 -2.46
N ALA A 236 3.09 5.74 -3.54
CA ALA A 236 4.44 6.22 -3.83
C ALA A 236 5.05 7.08 -2.71
N GLY A 237 4.24 7.91 -2.04
CA GLY A 237 4.71 8.81 -1.00
C GLY A 237 5.92 9.64 -1.47
N ARG A 238 7.08 9.37 -0.88
CA ARG A 238 8.35 10.07 -1.22
C ARG A 238 8.98 9.62 -2.54
N ALA A 239 8.49 8.56 -3.17
CA ALA A 239 8.93 7.98 -4.45
C ALA A 239 10.39 7.51 -4.52
N TYR A 240 10.95 7.07 -3.37
CA TYR A 240 12.31 6.55 -3.34
C TYR A 240 12.48 5.18 -4.00
N LEU A 241 11.42 4.35 -4.03
CA LEU A 241 11.49 3.07 -4.77
C LEU A 241 11.61 3.35 -6.27
N THR A 242 10.73 4.18 -6.82
CA THR A 242 10.83 4.67 -8.20
C THR A 242 12.17 5.35 -8.48
N GLN A 243 12.69 6.17 -7.57
CA GLN A 243 13.99 6.81 -7.78
C GLN A 243 15.12 5.80 -7.94
N MET A 244 15.23 4.81 -7.04
CA MET A 244 16.22 3.75 -7.19
C MET A 244 16.04 2.98 -8.51
N LEU A 245 14.79 2.65 -8.86
CA LEU A 245 14.46 1.99 -10.11
C LEU A 245 14.90 2.81 -11.34
N ALA A 246 14.62 4.11 -11.36
CA ALA A 246 14.97 5.01 -12.45
C ALA A 246 16.48 5.29 -12.54
N ASP A 247 17.22 5.18 -11.44
CA ASP A 247 18.69 5.27 -11.42
C ASP A 247 19.34 3.99 -11.94
N CYS A 248 18.75 2.82 -11.64
CA CYS A 248 19.38 1.53 -11.89
C CYS A 248 18.94 0.85 -13.20
N TYR A 249 17.71 1.09 -13.69
CA TYR A 249 17.10 0.30 -14.78
C TYR A 249 16.67 1.13 -16.00
N GLY A 250 16.97 2.43 -16.03
CA GLY A 250 16.73 3.27 -17.21
C GLY A 250 15.26 3.42 -17.60
N ILE A 251 14.35 3.35 -16.62
CA ILE A 251 12.91 3.57 -16.82
C ILE A 251 12.66 4.95 -17.42
N LYS A 252 11.81 5.03 -18.44
CA LYS A 252 11.49 6.27 -19.17
C LYS A 252 10.14 6.88 -18.79
N LYS A 253 9.21 6.10 -18.26
CA LYS A 253 7.86 6.56 -17.93
C LYS A 253 7.41 6.04 -16.58
N VAL A 254 6.98 6.96 -15.72
CA VAL A 254 6.56 6.68 -14.34
C VAL A 254 5.23 7.38 -14.06
N VAL A 255 4.31 6.63 -13.48
CA VAL A 255 3.08 7.12 -12.86
C VAL A 255 3.12 6.82 -11.37
N LEU A 256 3.00 7.86 -10.54
CA LEU A 256 2.98 7.73 -9.08
C LEU A 256 1.56 7.93 -8.56
N VAL A 257 1.02 6.93 -7.86
CA VAL A 257 -0.34 6.97 -7.30
C VAL A 257 -0.28 7.16 -5.79
N GLU A 258 -0.94 8.20 -5.27
CA GLU A 258 -1.08 8.41 -3.83
C GLU A 258 -2.35 9.19 -3.47
N ARG A 259 -2.97 8.86 -2.33
CA ARG A 259 -4.14 9.59 -1.82
C ARG A 259 -3.80 11.02 -1.38
N LYS A 260 -2.62 11.21 -0.76
CA LYS A 260 -2.14 12.49 -0.21
C LYS A 260 -0.65 12.64 -0.48
N SER A 261 -0.23 13.81 -0.96
CA SER A 261 1.17 14.08 -1.27
C SER A 261 2.00 14.39 -0.02
N TYR A 262 2.71 13.38 0.48
CA TYR A 262 3.60 13.51 1.63
C TYR A 262 5.01 13.89 1.18
N LYS A 263 5.28 15.18 1.01
CA LYS A 263 6.61 15.76 0.71
C LYS A 263 7.28 15.06 -0.49
N LEU A 264 7.13 15.67 -1.66
CA LEU A 264 7.64 15.30 -2.99
C LEU A 264 9.19 15.27 -3.09
N LYS A 265 9.85 14.49 -2.22
CA LYS A 265 11.31 14.58 -2.01
C LYS A 265 12.10 14.05 -3.20
N ALA A 266 11.67 12.95 -3.83
CA ALA A 266 12.30 12.41 -5.02
C ALA A 266 11.88 13.15 -6.32
N ASP A 267 10.70 13.76 -6.36
CA ASP A 267 10.14 14.35 -7.58
C ASP A 267 11.08 15.35 -8.25
N ARG A 268 11.77 16.19 -7.47
CA ARG A 268 12.72 17.15 -8.05
C ARG A 268 13.82 16.43 -8.82
N SER A 269 14.41 15.40 -8.24
CA SER A 269 15.51 14.65 -8.85
C SER A 269 15.02 13.81 -10.03
N LEU A 270 13.86 13.19 -9.90
CA LEU A 270 13.21 12.46 -11.01
C LEU A 270 12.93 13.39 -12.20
N ARG A 271 12.38 14.58 -11.98
CA ARG A 271 12.10 15.57 -13.05
C ARG A 271 13.35 16.18 -13.69
N GLN A 272 14.51 16.06 -13.05
CA GLN A 272 15.79 16.49 -13.63
C GLN A 272 16.36 15.48 -14.63
N LYS A 273 15.83 14.25 -14.68
CA LYS A 273 16.20 13.26 -15.69
C LYS A 273 15.45 13.58 -16.99
N GLU A 274 16.16 14.10 -17.99
CA GLU A 274 15.57 14.51 -19.28
C GLU A 274 14.85 13.36 -20.01
N SER A 275 15.29 12.12 -19.81
CA SER A 275 14.71 10.92 -20.43
C SER A 275 13.52 10.32 -19.66
N LEU A 276 13.10 10.92 -18.54
CA LEU A 276 12.05 10.39 -17.67
C LEU A 276 10.79 11.28 -17.67
N SER A 277 9.69 10.73 -18.15
CA SER A 277 8.34 11.29 -17.97
C SER A 277 7.78 10.90 -16.59
N LEU A 278 7.46 11.90 -15.76
CA LEU A 278 6.88 11.71 -14.43
C LEU A 278 5.48 12.34 -14.31
N GLU A 279 4.48 11.47 -14.16
CA GLU A 279 3.11 11.82 -13.79
C GLU A 279 2.81 11.38 -12.35
N ARG A 280 2.10 12.21 -11.58
CA ARG A 280 1.73 11.89 -10.20
C ARG A 280 0.23 12.12 -10.01
N LEU A 281 -0.50 11.04 -9.81
CA LEU A 281 -1.95 11.01 -9.64
C LEU A 281 -2.28 11.08 -8.15
N ARG A 282 -2.93 12.19 -7.75
CA ARG A 282 -3.42 12.36 -6.37
C ARG A 282 -4.87 11.86 -6.26
N ILE A 283 -5.02 10.54 -6.13
CA ILE A 283 -6.28 9.80 -6.18
C ILE A 283 -6.28 8.65 -5.17
N ASP A 284 -7.46 8.27 -4.68
CA ASP A 284 -7.61 7.02 -3.94
C ASP A 284 -7.55 5.82 -4.89
N ILE A 285 -6.84 4.75 -4.53
CA ILE A 285 -6.76 3.55 -5.38
C ILE A 285 -8.16 2.96 -5.57
N GLU A 286 -9.05 3.13 -4.58
CA GLU A 286 -10.46 2.76 -4.64
C GLU A 286 -11.21 3.35 -5.85
N ASP A 287 -10.81 4.56 -6.29
CA ASP A 287 -11.49 5.32 -7.34
C ASP A 287 -10.70 5.37 -8.67
N LEU A 288 -9.54 4.70 -8.76
CA LEU A 288 -8.63 4.80 -9.90
C LEU A 288 -8.92 3.75 -10.99
N ASP A 289 -9.22 4.22 -12.20
CA ASP A 289 -9.18 3.40 -13.41
C ASP A 289 -7.87 3.64 -14.17
N LEU A 290 -6.95 2.67 -14.08
CA LEU A 290 -5.66 2.73 -14.78
C LEU A 290 -5.81 2.76 -16.31
N ASN A 291 -6.87 2.18 -16.87
CA ASN A 291 -7.07 2.12 -18.33
C ASN A 291 -7.38 3.49 -18.92
N ALA A 292 -7.92 4.39 -18.10
CA ALA A 292 -8.24 5.76 -18.49
C ALA A 292 -7.10 6.75 -18.19
N VAL A 293 -5.94 6.27 -17.72
CA VAL A 293 -4.72 7.09 -17.59
C VAL A 293 -4.05 7.21 -18.96
N GLU A 294 -4.16 8.40 -19.56
CA GLU A 294 -3.69 8.68 -20.93
C GLU A 294 -2.22 8.29 -21.15
N SER A 295 -1.35 8.57 -20.18
CA SER A 295 0.07 8.29 -20.30
C SER A 295 0.40 6.79 -20.36
N LEU A 296 -0.51 5.91 -19.94
CA LEU A 296 -0.33 4.46 -19.93
C LEU A 296 -0.99 3.73 -21.12
N LYS A 297 -1.77 4.43 -21.95
CA LYS A 297 -2.47 3.80 -23.08
C LYS A 297 -1.49 3.16 -24.05
N GLY A 298 -1.72 1.87 -24.35
CA GLY A 298 -0.90 1.09 -25.27
C GLY A 298 0.51 0.74 -24.78
N ILE A 299 0.89 1.07 -23.54
CA ILE A 299 2.24 0.82 -23.01
C ILE A 299 2.17 -0.29 -21.95
N PRO A 300 3.00 -1.33 -22.03
CA PRO A 300 3.09 -2.33 -20.97
C PRO A 300 3.67 -1.70 -19.70
N TYR A 301 3.10 -2.03 -18.55
CA TYR A 301 3.54 -1.44 -17.28
C TYR A 301 3.82 -2.47 -16.19
N LEU A 302 4.73 -2.11 -15.29
CA LEU A 302 5.03 -2.81 -14.05
C LEU A 302 4.38 -2.07 -12.87
N ALA A 303 3.54 -2.76 -12.10
CA ALA A 303 2.96 -2.19 -10.88
C ALA A 303 3.83 -2.51 -9.64
N ILE A 304 4.23 -1.50 -8.87
CA ILE A 304 5.10 -1.68 -7.70
C ILE A 304 4.59 -0.96 -6.45
N GLY A 305 5.00 -1.41 -5.27
CA GLY A 305 4.73 -0.73 -4.00
C GLY A 305 5.47 -1.37 -2.83
N LYS A 306 6.04 -0.57 -1.91
CA LYS A 306 6.90 -1.09 -0.81
C LYS A 306 6.25 -1.21 0.58
N HIS A 307 5.17 -0.48 0.83
CA HIS A 307 4.43 -0.52 2.11
C HIS A 307 2.96 -0.23 1.85
N LEU A 308 2.36 -0.96 0.90
CA LEU A 308 0.93 -0.81 0.70
C LEU A 308 0.21 -1.37 1.91
N CYS A 309 -0.59 -0.51 2.54
CA CYS A 309 -1.43 -0.89 3.67
C CYS A 309 -2.40 -1.99 3.25
N GLY A 310 -2.82 -2.84 4.20
CA GLY A 310 -3.69 -3.98 3.96
C GLY A 310 -4.75 -3.77 2.87
N PRO A 311 -5.71 -2.85 3.04
CA PRO A 311 -6.71 -2.57 2.02
C PRO A 311 -6.12 -2.11 0.69
N ALA A 312 -5.11 -1.23 0.72
CA ALA A 312 -4.50 -0.67 -0.47
C ALA A 312 -3.82 -1.73 -1.36
N THR A 313 -3.30 -2.81 -0.77
CA THR A 313 -2.85 -3.97 -1.55
C THR A 313 -4.00 -4.56 -2.36
N ASP A 314 -5.12 -4.88 -1.71
CA ASP A 314 -6.27 -5.50 -2.39
C ASP A 314 -6.92 -4.56 -3.42
N LEU A 315 -6.98 -3.25 -3.12
CA LEU A 315 -7.38 -2.20 -4.07
C LEU A 315 -6.47 -2.18 -5.30
N THR A 316 -5.15 -2.28 -5.10
CA THR A 316 -4.15 -2.29 -6.17
C THR A 316 -4.28 -3.54 -7.04
N LEU A 317 -4.46 -4.71 -6.44
CA LEU A 317 -4.63 -5.97 -7.16
C LEU A 317 -5.87 -5.91 -8.06
N ARG A 318 -7.00 -5.39 -7.57
CA ARG A 318 -8.19 -5.11 -8.39
C ARG A 318 -7.88 -4.12 -9.49
N CYS A 319 -7.36 -2.95 -9.15
CA CYS A 319 -7.03 -1.88 -10.09
C CYS A 319 -6.17 -2.38 -11.29
N CYS A 320 -5.24 -3.30 -11.05
CA CYS A 320 -4.39 -3.88 -12.10
C CYS A 320 -5.05 -4.99 -12.93
N LEU A 321 -6.11 -5.66 -12.44
CA LEU A 321 -6.64 -6.90 -13.00
C LEU A 321 -8.16 -6.88 -13.30
N SER A 322 -8.85 -5.77 -13.07
CA SER A 322 -10.32 -5.63 -13.22
C SER A 322 -10.88 -5.93 -14.62
N ASN A 323 -10.04 -6.06 -15.67
CA ASN A 323 -10.49 -6.16 -17.08
C ASN A 323 -10.17 -7.48 -17.80
N GLN A 324 -9.71 -8.52 -17.11
CA GLN A 324 -9.41 -9.81 -17.76
C GLN A 324 -10.66 -10.69 -18.06
N HIS A 325 -11.89 -10.21 -17.77
CA HIS A 325 -13.13 -11.01 -17.92
C HIS A 325 -14.06 -10.60 -19.08
N ASN A 326 -13.78 -9.53 -19.82
CA ASN A 326 -14.55 -9.20 -21.02
C ASN A 326 -13.81 -9.70 -22.26
N GLU A 327 -13.97 -10.99 -22.57
CA GLU A 327 -13.40 -11.64 -23.75
C GLU A 327 -13.92 -11.07 -25.09
N ASP A 328 -14.92 -10.18 -25.10
CA ASP A 328 -15.57 -9.68 -26.33
C ASP A 328 -15.19 -8.25 -26.78
N LYS A 329 -14.11 -7.65 -26.26
CA LYS A 329 -13.57 -6.40 -26.85
C LYS A 329 -12.10 -6.55 -27.24
N ALA A 330 -11.90 -7.38 -28.25
CA ALA A 330 -10.71 -7.32 -29.07
C ALA A 330 -10.60 -5.93 -29.75
N ILE A 331 -9.37 -5.39 -29.75
CA ILE A 331 -8.89 -4.29 -30.60
C ILE A 331 -9.33 -2.88 -30.14
N ASN A 332 -8.73 -2.37 -29.05
CA ASN A 332 -8.15 -1.02 -28.96
C ASN A 332 -7.54 -0.73 -27.56
N SER A 333 -6.30 -1.21 -27.38
CA SER A 333 -5.17 -0.54 -26.69
C SER A 333 -5.41 0.18 -25.35
N SER A 334 -5.75 -0.56 -24.29
CA SER A 334 -5.41 -0.17 -22.90
C SER A 334 -4.01 -0.69 -22.52
N GLY A 335 -3.34 -0.04 -21.56
CA GLY A 335 -2.02 -0.47 -21.08
C GLY A 335 -2.06 -1.90 -20.52
N HIS A 336 -1.12 -2.76 -20.93
CA HIS A 336 -1.11 -4.17 -20.51
C HIS A 336 -0.22 -4.34 -19.28
N LEU A 337 -0.76 -4.88 -18.19
CA LEU A 337 0.04 -5.24 -17.02
C LEU A 337 1.08 -6.28 -17.45
N ARG A 338 2.38 -5.97 -17.30
CA ARG A 338 3.46 -6.94 -17.54
C ARG A 338 3.68 -7.85 -16.31
N GLY A 339 3.49 -7.25 -15.14
CA GLY A 339 3.57 -7.92 -13.85
C GLY A 339 3.50 -6.92 -12.70
N LEU A 340 3.68 -7.42 -11.48
CA LEU A 340 3.64 -6.60 -10.29
C LEU A 340 4.58 -7.10 -9.19
N ALA A 341 4.99 -6.19 -8.31
CA ALA A 341 5.76 -6.48 -7.12
C ALA A 341 5.31 -5.58 -5.96
N ILE A 342 4.54 -6.15 -5.04
CA ILE A 342 3.87 -5.42 -3.96
C ILE A 342 4.32 -5.98 -2.61
N ALA A 343 5.06 -5.19 -1.84
CA ALA A 343 5.35 -5.52 -0.46
C ALA A 343 4.16 -5.15 0.42
N THR A 344 3.59 -6.18 1.04
CA THR A 344 2.38 -6.13 1.86
C THR A 344 2.71 -5.63 3.26
N CYS A 345 1.89 -4.74 3.81
CA CYS A 345 2.12 -4.15 5.12
C CYS A 345 0.80 -3.78 5.80
N CYS A 346 0.81 -3.60 7.11
CA CYS A 346 -0.35 -3.13 7.90
C CYS A 346 -1.61 -3.98 7.69
N HIS A 347 -1.48 -5.31 7.74
CA HIS A 347 -2.62 -6.25 7.62
C HIS A 347 -3.72 -5.99 8.66
N HIS A 348 -3.38 -5.42 9.81
CA HIS A 348 -4.35 -4.96 10.82
C HIS A 348 -5.36 -3.93 10.33
N LEU A 349 -5.08 -3.24 9.22
CA LEU A 349 -6.00 -2.31 8.56
C LEU A 349 -6.93 -2.98 7.55
N CYS A 350 -6.69 -4.25 7.19
CA CYS A 350 -7.55 -4.97 6.24
C CYS A 350 -9.02 -4.91 6.67
N GLN A 351 -9.90 -4.72 5.69
CA GLN A 351 -11.34 -4.69 5.87
C GLN A 351 -11.94 -5.81 5.03
N TRP A 352 -13.01 -6.44 5.52
CA TRP A 352 -13.66 -7.52 4.79
C TRP A 352 -14.06 -7.05 3.40
N LYS A 353 -14.76 -5.90 3.31
CA LYS A 353 -15.20 -5.29 2.04
C LYS A 353 -14.11 -5.25 0.95
N HIS A 354 -12.89 -4.90 1.35
CA HIS A 354 -11.77 -4.73 0.43
C HIS A 354 -11.01 -6.03 0.16
N TYR A 355 -11.04 -7.01 1.07
CA TYR A 355 -10.18 -8.19 0.93
C TYR A 355 -10.50 -8.96 -0.33
N ILE A 356 -9.46 -9.29 -1.09
CA ILE A 356 -9.64 -9.72 -2.48
C ILE A 356 -10.18 -11.15 -2.63
N ASN A 357 -9.84 -12.04 -1.69
CA ASN A 357 -10.15 -13.46 -1.79
C ASN A 357 -11.05 -13.96 -0.63
N LYS A 358 -12.24 -13.37 -0.52
CA LYS A 358 -13.24 -13.77 0.50
C LYS A 358 -13.56 -15.26 0.39
N ARG A 359 -13.71 -15.78 -0.83
CA ARG A 359 -13.99 -17.20 -1.10
C ARG A 359 -12.95 -18.13 -0.49
N TYR A 360 -11.66 -17.82 -0.60
CA TYR A 360 -10.60 -18.59 0.06
C TYR A 360 -10.79 -18.67 1.56
N LEU A 361 -11.06 -17.54 2.22
CA LEU A 361 -11.30 -17.52 3.67
C LEU A 361 -12.57 -18.29 4.05
N SER A 362 -13.66 -18.11 3.32
CA SER A 362 -14.91 -18.84 3.54
C SER A 362 -14.74 -20.35 3.36
N ASN A 363 -13.95 -20.79 2.37
CA ASN A 363 -13.63 -22.21 2.16
C ASN A 363 -12.78 -22.79 3.32
N LEU A 364 -11.97 -21.96 3.99
CA LEU A 364 -11.27 -22.32 5.23
C LEU A 364 -12.18 -22.21 6.47
N GLY A 365 -13.47 -21.91 6.26
CA GLY A 365 -14.45 -21.69 7.31
C GLY A 365 -14.30 -20.38 8.07
N ILE A 366 -13.43 -19.46 7.66
CA ILE A 366 -13.22 -18.17 8.32
C ILE A 366 -14.40 -17.23 7.99
N THR A 367 -15.09 -16.78 9.03
CA THR A 367 -16.19 -15.81 8.95
C THR A 367 -15.67 -14.35 8.85
N LYS A 368 -16.58 -13.40 8.57
CA LYS A 368 -16.26 -11.96 8.53
C LYS A 368 -15.75 -11.46 9.90
N GLU A 369 -16.36 -11.90 10.98
CA GLU A 369 -16.01 -11.56 12.36
C GLU A 369 -14.64 -12.13 12.73
N GLU A 370 -14.41 -13.42 12.41
CA GLU A 370 -13.11 -14.06 12.62
C GLU A 370 -12.01 -13.43 11.76
N PHE A 371 -12.30 -13.01 10.52
CA PHE A 371 -11.35 -12.26 9.72
C PHE A 371 -10.95 -10.95 10.42
N HIS A 372 -11.89 -10.22 10.99
CA HIS A 372 -11.57 -9.01 11.73
C HIS A 372 -10.71 -9.29 12.96
N ALA A 373 -10.93 -10.40 13.67
CA ALA A 373 -10.05 -10.88 14.74
C ALA A 373 -8.64 -11.26 14.22
N ILE A 374 -8.56 -12.05 13.14
CA ILE A 374 -7.31 -12.46 12.48
C ILE A 374 -6.49 -11.23 12.05
N THR A 375 -7.14 -10.24 11.42
CA THR A 375 -6.45 -9.01 11.04
C THR A 375 -5.92 -8.27 12.27
N TRP A 376 -6.64 -8.24 13.39
CA TRP A 376 -6.12 -7.66 14.62
C TRP A 376 -4.91 -8.42 15.16
N PHE A 377 -4.95 -9.76 15.20
CA PHE A 377 -3.81 -10.58 15.62
C PHE A 377 -2.54 -10.32 14.80
N THR A 378 -2.64 -9.89 13.53
CA THR A 378 -1.44 -9.53 12.74
C THR A 378 -0.60 -8.41 13.36
N SER A 379 -1.16 -7.56 14.23
CA SER A 379 -0.37 -6.56 14.96
C SER A 379 0.56 -7.16 15.99
N TRP A 380 0.32 -8.39 16.45
CA TRP A 380 1.19 -9.09 17.40
C TRP A 380 2.49 -9.60 16.77
N ALA A 381 2.59 -9.65 15.44
CA ALA A 381 3.80 -10.11 14.76
C ALA A 381 5.06 -9.28 15.08
N VAL A 382 4.91 -8.12 15.72
CA VAL A 382 6.02 -7.26 16.17
C VAL A 382 6.24 -7.30 17.69
N ASP A 383 5.52 -8.15 18.43
CA ASP A 383 5.60 -8.22 19.89
C ASP A 383 6.92 -8.85 20.40
N ALA A 384 7.60 -9.64 19.56
CA ALA A 384 8.90 -10.21 19.89
C ALA A 384 10.04 -9.26 19.51
N ASP A 385 11.00 -9.07 20.42
CA ASP A 385 12.20 -8.27 20.17
C ASP A 385 12.97 -8.79 18.94
N HIS A 386 13.35 -7.88 18.04
CA HIS A 386 14.01 -8.12 16.75
C HIS A 386 15.40 -8.80 16.83
N GLY A 387 15.80 -9.31 18.00
CA GLY A 387 17.10 -9.93 18.25
C GLY A 387 17.08 -11.46 18.43
N SER A 388 15.91 -12.10 18.41
CA SER A 388 15.79 -13.57 18.48
C SER A 388 15.31 -14.12 17.14
N ASP A 389 16.02 -15.13 16.60
CA ASP A 389 15.66 -15.76 15.32
C ASP A 389 14.27 -16.42 15.42
N LEU A 390 13.30 -15.80 14.75
CA LEU A 390 11.90 -16.23 14.72
C LEU A 390 11.67 -17.47 13.83
N SER A 391 12.66 -17.88 13.02
CA SER A 391 12.61 -19.14 12.27
C SER A 391 12.48 -20.34 13.22
N ASP A 392 13.23 -20.30 14.33
CA ASP A 392 13.18 -21.34 15.38
C ASP A 392 11.90 -21.25 16.24
N ALA A 393 11.11 -20.19 16.11
CA ALA A 393 9.86 -20.01 16.86
C ALA A 393 8.67 -20.67 16.15
N VAL A 394 8.69 -20.75 14.81
CA VAL A 394 7.66 -21.49 14.04
C VAL A 394 7.81 -23.00 14.27
N ASP A 395 9.05 -23.51 14.29
CA ASP A 395 9.35 -24.90 14.64
C ASP A 395 9.02 -25.22 16.11
N ARG A 396 9.28 -24.29 17.05
CA ARG A 396 8.85 -24.44 18.45
C ARG A 396 7.33 -24.37 18.63
N GLY A 397 6.65 -23.55 17.83
CA GLY A 397 5.18 -23.43 17.83
C GLY A 397 4.47 -24.69 17.33
N LEU A 398 5.10 -25.46 16.44
CA LEU A 398 4.64 -26.78 15.99
C LEU A 398 4.85 -27.87 17.05
N HIS A 399 5.86 -27.75 17.92
CA HIS A 399 6.10 -28.66 19.04
C HIS A 399 5.22 -28.38 20.27
N LEU A 400 4.47 -27.28 20.29
CA LEU A 400 3.49 -26.93 21.35
C LEU A 400 2.07 -27.47 21.06
N CYS A 401 1.97 -28.62 20.37
CA CYS A 401 0.74 -29.42 20.35
C CYS A 401 0.37 -29.98 21.73
N SER A 402 1.26 -29.87 22.74
CA SER A 402 0.95 -30.17 24.14
C SER A 402 0.30 -28.97 24.85
N ILE A 403 -0.86 -28.53 24.36
CA ILE A 403 -1.88 -27.96 25.27
C ILE A 403 -2.79 -29.14 25.65
N GLU A 404 -2.18 -30.18 26.21
CA GLU A 404 -2.89 -31.17 27.01
C GLU A 404 -2.37 -30.98 28.43
N GLU A 405 -3.31 -30.56 29.29
CA GLU A 405 -3.28 -30.72 30.75
C GLU A 405 -2.15 -30.01 31.52
N ASP A 406 -2.25 -28.68 31.70
CA ASP A 406 -1.92 -28.05 33.00
C ASP A 406 -2.30 -26.56 33.09
N CYS A 407 -3.59 -26.24 32.87
CA CYS A 407 -4.13 -24.97 33.33
C CYS A 407 -5.47 -25.23 34.00
N SER A 408 -5.48 -25.24 35.33
CA SER A 408 -6.64 -24.85 36.13
C SER A 408 -7.00 -23.40 35.75
N VAL A 409 -7.70 -23.25 34.61
CA VAL A 409 -8.23 -21.96 34.19
C VAL A 409 -9.26 -21.57 35.23
N ASP A 410 -8.92 -20.62 36.10
CA ASP A 410 -9.90 -19.95 36.94
C ASP A 410 -11.07 -19.51 36.04
N ALA A 411 -12.25 -20.06 36.31
CA ALA A 411 -13.47 -19.95 35.50
C ALA A 411 -13.98 -18.49 35.33
N TYR A 412 -13.27 -17.50 35.87
CA TYR A 412 -13.58 -16.07 35.86
C TYR A 412 -12.59 -15.21 35.07
N SER A 413 -11.58 -15.78 34.42
CA SER A 413 -10.63 -14.99 33.61
C SER A 413 -11.16 -14.76 32.18
N GLY A 414 -11.41 -13.50 31.83
CA GLY A 414 -11.79 -13.10 30.46
C GLY A 414 -10.63 -13.17 29.48
N VAL A 415 -10.92 -13.04 28.18
CA VAL A 415 -9.93 -13.10 27.08
C VAL A 415 -8.78 -12.11 27.27
N GLU A 416 -9.05 -10.93 27.83
CA GLU A 416 -8.02 -9.93 28.13
C GLU A 416 -6.93 -10.45 29.07
N GLU A 417 -7.32 -11.21 30.11
CA GLU A 417 -6.37 -11.78 31.07
C GLU A 417 -5.54 -12.91 30.44
N ILE A 418 -6.16 -13.69 29.55
CA ILE A 418 -5.46 -14.73 28.77
C ILE A 418 -4.39 -14.08 27.88
N VAL A 419 -4.77 -13.06 27.10
CA VAL A 419 -3.84 -12.35 26.21
C VAL A 419 -2.70 -11.69 26.99
N ARG A 420 -2.97 -11.19 28.20
CA ARG A 420 -1.95 -10.61 29.10
C ARG A 420 -0.94 -11.65 29.57
N LYS A 421 -1.38 -12.89 29.80
CA LYS A 421 -0.53 -14.02 30.24
C LYS A 421 0.22 -14.71 29.10
N MET A 422 -0.20 -14.55 27.85
CA MET A 422 0.50 -15.11 26.68
C MET A 422 1.93 -14.58 26.57
N GLU A 423 2.86 -15.44 26.21
CA GLU A 423 4.24 -15.02 25.96
C GLU A 423 4.33 -14.16 24.69
N ALA A 424 5.28 -13.23 24.66
CA ALA A 424 5.49 -12.36 23.50
C ALA A 424 5.85 -13.15 22.23
N LEU A 425 6.60 -14.23 22.37
CA LEU A 425 6.97 -15.12 21.26
C LEU A 425 5.75 -15.85 20.68
N GLU A 426 4.84 -16.33 21.53
CA GLU A 426 3.60 -16.97 21.09
C GLU A 426 2.68 -16.00 20.36
N ARG A 427 2.52 -14.78 20.88
CA ARG A 427 1.76 -13.72 20.22
C ARG A 427 2.36 -13.36 18.86
N ALA A 428 3.69 -13.25 18.78
CA ALA A 428 4.39 -12.97 17.53
C ALA A 428 4.21 -14.09 16.50
N ALA A 429 4.34 -15.36 16.90
CA ALA A 429 4.11 -16.50 16.03
C ALA A 429 2.67 -16.51 15.49
N LEU A 430 1.67 -16.33 16.35
CA LEU A 430 0.26 -16.26 15.93
C LEU A 430 0.00 -15.08 14.98
N GLY A 431 0.60 -13.92 15.26
CA GLY A 431 0.51 -12.76 14.39
C GLY A 431 1.11 -13.01 13.00
N LEU A 432 2.25 -13.72 12.92
CA LEU A 432 2.87 -14.12 11.67
C LEU A 432 1.98 -15.10 10.88
N MET A 433 1.44 -16.14 11.54
CA MET A 433 0.49 -17.07 10.93
C MET A 433 -0.70 -16.33 10.30
N CYS A 434 -1.26 -15.34 11.01
CA CYS A 434 -2.37 -14.53 10.51
C CYS A 434 -1.98 -13.72 9.26
N LYS A 435 -0.76 -13.15 9.21
CA LYS A 435 -0.25 -12.44 8.02
C LYS A 435 -0.15 -13.39 6.83
N GLU A 436 0.43 -14.57 7.05
CA GLU A 436 0.65 -15.58 6.00
C GLU A 436 -0.68 -16.10 5.44
N ILE A 437 -1.69 -16.35 6.27
CA ILE A 437 -3.05 -16.72 5.83
C ILE A 437 -3.62 -15.66 4.87
N ILE A 438 -3.53 -14.37 5.24
CA ILE A 438 -4.06 -13.27 4.43
C ILE A 438 -3.31 -13.17 3.08
N ASP A 439 -1.98 -13.23 3.10
CA ASP A 439 -1.15 -13.07 1.90
C ASP A 439 -1.24 -14.29 0.97
N MET A 440 -1.42 -15.48 1.52
CA MET A 440 -1.64 -16.69 0.73
C MET A 440 -2.98 -16.65 0.00
N GLY A 441 -4.03 -16.11 0.60
CA GLY A 441 -5.29 -15.86 -0.11
C GLY A 441 -5.10 -14.89 -1.28
N ARG A 442 -4.27 -13.86 -1.14
CA ARG A 442 -3.90 -12.94 -2.25
C ARG A 442 -3.12 -13.68 -3.35
N LYS A 443 -2.12 -14.49 -2.98
CA LYS A 443 -1.34 -15.31 -3.91
C LYS A 443 -2.24 -16.27 -4.71
N ILE A 444 -3.16 -16.96 -4.03
CA ILE A 444 -4.10 -17.90 -4.65
C ILE A 444 -5.00 -17.17 -5.64
N TRP A 445 -5.56 -16.03 -5.24
CA TRP A 445 -6.41 -15.23 -6.12
C TRP A 445 -5.67 -14.78 -7.39
N MET A 446 -4.41 -14.35 -7.26
CA MET A 446 -3.60 -13.97 -8.41
C MET A 446 -3.31 -15.15 -9.35
N LYS A 447 -3.05 -16.34 -8.79
CA LYS A 447 -2.91 -17.57 -9.58
C LYS A 447 -4.20 -17.95 -10.31
N GLU A 448 -5.35 -17.81 -9.66
CA GLU A 448 -6.68 -18.01 -10.28
C GLU A 448 -6.94 -17.03 -11.42
N LYS A 449 -6.33 -15.83 -11.39
CA LYS A 449 -6.32 -14.87 -12.51
C LYS A 449 -5.28 -15.18 -13.60
N GLY A 450 -4.64 -16.34 -13.55
CA GLY A 450 -3.69 -16.79 -14.57
C GLY A 450 -2.30 -16.16 -14.48
N LEU A 451 -1.94 -15.55 -13.34
CA LEU A 451 -0.60 -14.99 -13.14
C LEU A 451 0.36 -16.02 -12.54
N GLU A 452 1.57 -16.09 -13.09
CA GLU A 452 2.68 -16.75 -12.41
C GLU A 452 3.04 -15.91 -11.17
N THR A 453 2.78 -16.45 -9.97
CA THR A 453 2.85 -15.67 -8.71
C THR A 453 3.70 -16.36 -7.65
N ARG A 454 4.58 -15.58 -7.01
CA ARG A 454 5.37 -15.96 -5.83
C ARG A 454 5.07 -15.03 -4.64
N LEU A 455 5.13 -15.61 -3.45
CA LEU A 455 5.14 -14.89 -2.17
C LEU A 455 6.48 -15.23 -1.53
N VAL A 456 7.28 -14.23 -1.20
CA VAL A 456 8.65 -14.39 -0.65
C VAL A 456 8.90 -13.46 0.52
N LYS A 457 9.84 -13.83 1.39
CA LYS A 457 10.41 -12.96 2.42
C LYS A 457 11.57 -12.16 1.81
N TYR A 458 11.30 -10.93 1.39
CA TYR A 458 12.25 -10.16 0.60
C TYR A 458 13.36 -9.50 1.43
N VAL A 459 13.21 -9.38 2.74
CA VAL A 459 14.27 -8.95 3.66
C VAL A 459 14.19 -9.76 4.96
N PRO A 460 15.27 -9.85 5.73
CA PRO A 460 15.21 -10.47 7.05
C PRO A 460 14.25 -9.71 7.98
N SER A 461 13.62 -10.43 8.92
CA SER A 461 12.72 -9.85 9.94
C SER A 461 13.43 -8.79 10.81
N THR A 462 14.75 -8.90 10.96
CA THR A 462 15.61 -7.92 11.65
C THR A 462 15.69 -6.56 10.94
N ILE A 463 15.46 -6.51 9.62
CA ILE A 463 15.39 -5.26 8.83
C ILE A 463 13.97 -4.68 8.86
N SER A 464 12.98 -5.55 8.71
CA SER A 464 11.56 -5.21 8.75
C SER A 464 10.73 -6.44 9.12
N PRO A 465 9.83 -6.37 10.11
CA PRO A 465 8.83 -7.43 10.34
C PRO A 465 7.71 -7.43 9.28
N GLU A 466 7.70 -6.42 8.41
CA GLU A 466 6.84 -6.30 7.22
C GLU A 466 7.70 -6.63 5.99
N ASN A 467 7.99 -7.91 5.81
CA ASN A 467 8.98 -8.43 4.85
C ASN A 467 8.39 -9.37 3.79
N HIS A 468 7.08 -9.42 3.63
CA HIS A 468 6.45 -10.19 2.56
C HIS A 468 6.37 -9.38 1.26
N LEU A 469 6.69 -10.03 0.15
CA LEU A 469 6.60 -9.48 -1.20
C LEU A 469 5.78 -10.43 -2.07
N LEU A 470 4.68 -9.93 -2.63
CA LEU A 470 3.94 -10.58 -3.70
C LEU A 470 4.53 -10.14 -5.03
N VAL A 471 5.08 -11.09 -5.79
CA VAL A 471 5.61 -10.86 -7.14
C VAL A 471 4.82 -11.70 -8.12
N ALA A 472 4.39 -11.11 -9.24
CA ALA A 472 3.71 -11.85 -10.28
C ALA A 472 4.00 -11.34 -11.69
N LYS A 473 3.84 -12.24 -12.66
CA LYS A 473 4.11 -12.03 -14.07
C LYS A 473 2.94 -12.54 -14.90
N CYS A 474 2.55 -11.77 -15.91
CA CYS A 474 1.55 -12.20 -16.87
C CYS A 474 2.15 -13.23 -17.82
N SER A 475 1.50 -14.38 -17.98
CA SER A 475 1.99 -15.50 -18.80
C SER A 475 1.96 -15.23 -20.32
N ASN A 476 1.26 -14.18 -20.77
CA ASN A 476 1.00 -13.90 -22.19
C ASN A 476 2.03 -12.97 -22.89
N HIS A 477 3.30 -13.00 -22.48
CA HIS A 477 4.36 -12.16 -23.06
C HIS A 477 5.56 -12.93 -23.62
N LEU A 478 5.36 -14.18 -24.08
CA LEU A 478 6.33 -14.86 -24.94
C LEU A 478 6.04 -14.54 -26.41
#